data_AF-A0A7J4MLF5-F1
#
_entry.id   AF-A0A7J4MLF5-F1
#
_cell.length_a   1.000
_cell.length_b   1.000
_cell.length_c   1.000
_cell.angle_alpha   90.00
_cell.angle_beta   90.00
_cell.angle_gamma   90.00
#
_symmetry.space_group_name_H-M   'P 1'
#
loop_
_entity.id
_entity.type
_entity.pdbx_description
1 polymer ?
#
loop_
_entity_poly.entity_id
_entity_poly.type
_entity_poly.pdbx_seq_one_letter_code
_entity_poly.pdbx_strand_id
1 'polypeptide(L)'
;QLALYARAWEVANPGDRVIGVGATQVGNQTQQYLEIDPEYLEQCSQLQVGIVGGDTHGHYRLPGDAQDETSNPFRAWMRERITTAMRVIENAKSGNIHPEPSNLCKYCPIIDACPSAKRGGW
;
A
#
# COMPACT_ATOMS: atom_id res chain seq x y z
N GLN A 1 2.79 2.45 0.71
CA GLN A 1 3.42 3.38 1.67
C GLN A 1 2.39 4.12 2.53
N LEU A 2 1.41 4.83 1.94
CA LEU A 2 0.40 5.61 2.69
C LEU A 2 -0.36 4.81 3.76
N ALA A 3 -0.84 3.60 3.46
CA ALA A 3 -1.52 2.74 4.42
C ALA A 3 -0.67 2.40 5.67
N LEU A 4 0.64 2.22 5.52
CA LEU A 4 1.55 1.96 6.63
C LEU A 4 1.68 3.18 7.54
N TYR A 5 1.80 4.38 6.95
CA TYR A 5 1.86 5.62 7.73
C TYR A 5 0.54 5.93 8.42
N ALA A 6 -0.59 5.74 7.74
CA ALA A 6 -1.91 5.90 8.33
C ALA A 6 -2.06 5.01 9.57
N ARG A 7 -1.70 3.72 9.45
CA ARG A 7 -1.78 2.81 10.59
C ARG A 7 -0.76 3.12 11.68
N ALA A 8 0.45 3.52 11.32
CA ALA A 8 1.46 3.91 12.29
C ALA A 8 1.00 5.12 13.13
N TRP A 9 0.31 6.09 12.51
CA TRP A 9 -0.28 7.22 13.22
C TRP A 9 -1.33 6.77 14.24
N GLU A 10 -2.30 5.94 13.84
CA GLU A 10 -3.34 5.43 14.75
C GLU A 10 -2.77 4.64 15.94
N VAL A 11 -1.65 3.95 15.74
CA VAL A 11 -0.97 3.20 16.81
C VAL A 11 -0.19 4.15 17.74
N ALA A 12 0.48 5.16 17.16
CA ALA A 12 1.28 6.11 17.93
C ALA A 12 0.43 7.13 18.70
N ASN A 13 -0.80 7.40 18.25
CA ASN A 13 -1.72 8.37 18.85
C ASN A 13 -3.06 7.70 19.22
N PRO A 14 -3.15 7.04 20.39
CA PRO A 14 -4.40 6.40 20.82
C PRO A 14 -5.55 7.41 20.92
N GLY A 15 -6.65 7.13 20.23
CA GLY A 15 -7.81 8.02 20.13
C GLY A 15 -7.94 8.70 18.76
N ASP A 16 -6.86 8.78 17.99
CA ASP A 16 -6.89 9.29 16.63
C ASP A 16 -7.30 8.18 15.64
N ARG A 17 -8.15 8.54 14.67
CA ARG A 17 -8.49 7.68 13.53
C ARG A 17 -8.12 8.41 12.25
N VAL A 18 -7.32 7.77 11.40
CA VAL A 18 -6.98 8.33 10.08
C VAL A 18 -8.14 8.03 9.14
N ILE A 19 -8.93 9.04 8.79
CA ILE A 19 -10.13 8.88 7.96
C ILE A 19 -9.90 9.08 6.46
N GLY A 20 -8.69 9.46 6.05
CA GLY A 20 -8.36 9.63 4.65
C GLY A 20 -6.86 9.70 4.42
N VAL A 21 -6.45 9.39 3.19
CA VAL A 21 -5.07 9.56 2.71
C VAL A 21 -5.12 10.26 1.36
N GLY A 22 -4.07 10.99 1.00
CA GLY A 22 -4.05 11.67 -0.27
C GLY A 22 -2.68 11.68 -0.94
N ALA A 23 -2.71 11.96 -2.24
CA ALA A 23 -1.55 12.23 -3.04
C ALA A 23 -1.78 13.51 -3.85
N THR A 24 -0.73 14.32 -3.95
CA THR A 24 -0.76 15.52 -4.78
C THR A 24 -0.22 15.20 -6.16
N GLN A 25 -1.03 15.40 -7.18
CA GLN A 25 -0.58 15.40 -8.56
C GLN A 25 -0.07 16.80 -8.91
N VAL A 26 1.19 16.87 -9.36
CA VAL A 26 1.82 18.10 -9.82
C VAL A 26 2.02 18.00 -11.33
N GLY A 27 1.25 18.78 -12.09
CA GLY A 27 1.37 18.90 -13.54
C GLY A 27 1.22 20.35 -13.98
N ASN A 28 0.46 20.60 -15.04
CA ASN A 28 0.10 21.97 -15.43
C ASN A 28 -0.71 22.69 -14.33
N GLN A 29 -1.47 21.91 -13.55
CA GLN A 29 -2.13 22.36 -12.32
C GLN A 29 -1.72 21.42 -11.17
N THR A 30 -1.75 21.94 -9.94
CA THR A 30 -1.57 21.14 -8.73
C THR A 30 -2.94 20.69 -8.23
N GLN A 31 -3.15 19.38 -8.16
CA GLN A 31 -4.41 18.78 -7.73
C GLN A 31 -4.16 17.84 -6.56
N GLN A 32 -4.99 17.92 -5.53
CA GLN A 32 -4.88 17.10 -4.32
C GLN A 32 -5.98 16.05 -4.36
N TYR A 33 -5.61 14.79 -4.53
CA TYR A 33 -6.54 13.67 -4.56
C TYR A 33 -6.55 12.96 -3.21
N LEU A 34 -7.73 12.61 -2.72
CA LEU A 34 -7.92 11.95 -1.43
C LEU A 34 -8.78 10.70 -1.57
N GLU A 35 -8.32 9.61 -0.99
CA GLU A 35 -9.13 8.41 -0.71
C GLU A 35 -9.61 8.50 0.74
N ILE A 36 -10.91 8.38 0.95
CA ILE A 36 -11.56 8.66 2.24
C ILE A 36 -12.34 7.43 2.70
N ASP A 37 -12.36 7.24 4.01
CA ASP A 37 -13.22 6.28 4.67
C ASP A 37 -14.70 6.62 4.39
N PRO A 38 -15.49 5.71 3.79
CA PRO A 38 -16.86 6.03 3.35
C PRO A 38 -17.78 6.53 4.47
N GLU A 39 -17.48 6.18 5.72
CA GLU A 39 -18.19 6.66 6.91
C GLU A 39 -18.09 8.20 7.08
N TYR A 40 -17.06 8.82 6.48
CA TYR A 40 -16.74 10.26 6.62
C TYR A 40 -16.84 11.04 5.30
N LEU A 41 -17.35 10.41 4.24
CA LEU A 41 -17.39 10.98 2.90
C LEU A 41 -18.15 12.33 2.85
N GLU A 42 -19.30 12.40 3.53
CA GLU A 42 -20.15 13.60 3.52
C GLU A 42 -19.45 14.78 4.21
N GLN A 43 -18.89 14.55 5.39
CA GLN A 43 -18.19 15.56 6.18
C GLN A 43 -16.95 16.06 5.43
N CYS A 44 -16.18 15.16 4.83
CA CYS A 44 -14.99 15.54 4.06
C CYS A 44 -15.35 16.31 2.78
N SER A 45 -16.46 15.96 2.13
CA SER A 45 -16.95 16.69 0.95
C SER A 45 -17.35 18.13 1.29
N GLN A 46 -17.94 18.35 2.47
CA GLN A 46 -18.30 19.69 2.97
C GLN A 46 -17.08 20.54 3.33
N LEU A 47 -16.02 19.92 3.85
CA LEU A 47 -14.80 20.61 4.30
C LEU A 47 -13.87 21.03 3.15
N GLN A 48 -14.15 20.63 1.90
CA GLN A 48 -13.35 20.95 0.71
C GLN A 48 -11.85 20.60 0.88
N VAL A 49 -11.56 19.45 1.52
CA VAL A 49 -10.18 18.99 1.81
C VAL A 49 -9.38 18.57 0.57
N GLY A 50 -9.99 18.60 -0.61
CA GLY A 50 -9.39 18.29 -1.91
C GLY A 50 -10.38 17.54 -2.80
N ILE A 51 -9.87 16.87 -3.83
CA ILE A 51 -10.66 16.05 -4.76
C ILE A 51 -10.81 14.66 -4.14
N VAL A 52 -12.00 14.36 -3.64
CA VAL A 52 -12.30 13.06 -3.04
C VAL A 52 -12.53 12.03 -4.15
N GLY A 53 -11.70 10.99 -4.16
CA GLY A 53 -11.81 9.80 -4.98
C GLY A 53 -12.47 8.64 -4.23
N GLY A 54 -12.72 7.57 -4.99
CA GLY A 54 -13.27 6.31 -4.48
C GLY A 54 -12.57 5.10 -5.10
N ASP A 55 -11.30 5.25 -5.50
CA ASP A 55 -10.55 4.22 -6.22
C ASP A 55 -10.25 3.00 -5.34
N THR A 56 -10.40 3.11 -4.02
CA THR A 56 -10.35 1.96 -3.11
C THR A 56 -11.62 1.10 -3.15
N HIS A 57 -12.73 1.61 -3.66
CA HIS A 57 -13.99 0.88 -3.75
C HIS A 57 -13.92 -0.21 -4.84
N GLY A 58 -14.42 -1.41 -4.54
CA GLY A 58 -14.48 -2.54 -5.47
C GLY A 58 -13.16 -3.31 -5.68
N HIS A 59 -12.04 -2.82 -5.12
CA HIS A 59 -10.72 -3.47 -5.24
C HIS A 59 -10.29 -4.24 -3.99
N TYR A 60 -10.81 -3.87 -2.82
CA TYR A 60 -10.36 -4.40 -1.53
C TYR A 60 -11.51 -4.90 -0.67
N ARG A 61 -11.31 -6.05 -0.02
CA ARG A 61 -12.29 -6.72 0.85
C ARG A 61 -11.69 -7.14 2.18
N LEU A 62 -12.52 -7.18 3.22
CA LEU A 62 -12.15 -7.85 4.46
C LEU A 62 -12.26 -9.38 4.29
N PRO A 63 -11.33 -10.16 4.88
CA PRO A 63 -11.43 -11.62 4.85
C PRO A 63 -12.67 -12.12 5.60
N GLY A 64 -13.45 -13.00 4.98
CA GLY A 64 -14.64 -13.62 5.58
C GLY A 64 -15.97 -13.11 5.02
N ASP A 65 -15.97 -12.01 4.28
CA ASP A 65 -17.18 -11.47 3.66
C ASP A 65 -17.43 -12.16 2.30
N ALA A 66 -18.58 -12.84 2.17
CA ALA A 66 -18.96 -13.59 0.98
C ALA A 66 -19.53 -12.71 -0.15
N GLN A 67 -20.05 -11.51 0.19
CA GLN A 67 -20.61 -10.54 -0.74
C GLN A 67 -20.23 -9.12 -0.32
N ASP A 68 -19.76 -8.35 -1.29
CA ASP A 68 -18.84 -7.20 -1.16
C ASP A 68 -19.46 -5.88 -0.64
N GLU A 69 -20.72 -5.91 -0.20
CA GLU A 69 -21.51 -4.67 -0.06
C GLU A 69 -21.42 -4.03 1.32
N THR A 70 -20.95 -4.76 2.34
CA THR A 70 -20.95 -4.26 3.74
C THR A 70 -19.59 -3.87 4.28
N SER A 71 -18.50 -4.29 3.64
CA SER A 71 -17.16 -4.09 4.18
C SER A 71 -16.66 -2.67 3.91
N ASN A 72 -15.94 -2.07 4.85
CA ASN A 72 -15.37 -0.74 4.66
C ASN A 72 -14.14 -0.82 3.71
N PRO A 73 -14.20 -0.31 2.47
CA PRO A 73 -13.17 -0.47 1.46
C PRO A 73 -11.85 0.22 1.84
N PHE A 74 -11.92 1.39 2.49
CA PHE A 74 -10.73 2.10 2.95
C PHE A 74 -9.97 1.29 4.02
N ARG A 75 -10.70 0.65 4.94
CA ARG A 75 -10.11 -0.24 5.95
C ARG A 75 -9.59 -1.54 5.35
N ALA A 76 -10.33 -2.10 4.40
CA ALA A 76 -9.91 -3.29 3.67
C ALA A 76 -8.60 -3.04 2.91
N TRP A 77 -8.50 -1.90 2.22
CA TRP A 77 -7.30 -1.44 1.54
C TRP A 77 -6.12 -1.31 2.51
N MET A 78 -6.30 -0.61 3.63
CA MET A 78 -5.24 -0.41 4.61
C MET A 78 -4.73 -1.76 5.16
N ARG A 79 -5.65 -2.68 5.49
CA ARG A 79 -5.33 -4.03 5.95
C ARG A 79 -4.54 -4.81 4.90
N GLU A 80 -4.97 -4.81 3.65
CA GLU A 80 -4.29 -5.54 2.58
C GLU A 80 -2.86 -5.01 2.39
N ARG A 81 -2.66 -3.68 2.39
CA ARG A 81 -1.33 -3.09 2.23
C ARG A 81 -0.40 -3.45 3.39
N ILE A 82 -0.90 -3.49 4.62
CA ILE A 82 -0.14 -3.93 5.81
C ILE A 82 0.18 -5.42 5.70
N THR A 83 -0.81 -6.25 5.32
CA THR A 83 -0.62 -7.70 5.16
C THR A 83 0.46 -8.00 4.12
N THR A 84 0.41 -7.30 2.99
CA THR A 84 1.41 -7.41 1.93
C THR A 84 2.79 -6.99 2.42
N ALA A 85 2.90 -5.90 3.18
CA ALA A 85 4.18 -5.48 3.77
C ALA A 85 4.74 -6.53 4.74
N MET A 86 3.89 -7.09 5.62
CA MET A 86 4.30 -8.15 6.55
C MET A 86 4.76 -9.40 5.82
N ARG A 87 4.05 -9.83 4.78
CA ARG A 87 4.46 -10.97 3.93
C ARG A 87 5.82 -10.74 3.30
N VAL A 88 6.11 -9.54 2.81
CA VAL A 88 7.43 -9.21 2.25
C VAL A 88 8.51 -9.31 3.32
N ILE A 89 8.28 -8.79 4.52
CA ILE A 89 9.22 -8.87 5.64
C ILE A 89 9.46 -10.32 6.06
N GLU A 90 8.42 -11.13 6.19
CA GLU A 90 8.52 -12.55 6.57
C GLU A 90 9.24 -13.39 5.52
N ASN A 91 8.96 -13.15 4.23
CA ASN A 91 9.68 -13.80 3.14
C ASN A 91 11.15 -13.41 3.15
N ALA A 92 11.46 -12.12 3.33
CA ALA A 92 12.85 -11.67 3.43
C ALA A 92 13.59 -12.31 4.62
N LYS A 93 12.95 -12.39 5.79
CA LYS A 93 13.50 -13.07 6.97
C LYS A 93 13.73 -14.57 6.73
N SER A 94 12.89 -15.19 5.91
CA SER A 94 13.01 -16.61 5.53
C SER A 94 14.03 -16.85 4.41
N GLY A 95 14.70 -15.80 3.91
CA GLY A 95 15.65 -15.90 2.80
C GLY A 95 15.01 -15.90 1.41
N ASN A 96 13.68 -15.76 1.32
CA ASN A 96 12.94 -15.63 0.06
C ASN A 96 12.98 -14.18 -0.44
N ILE A 97 14.20 -13.65 -0.64
CA ILE A 97 14.42 -12.36 -1.27
C ILE A 97 14.57 -12.56 -2.78
N HIS A 98 13.96 -11.67 -3.57
CA HIS A 98 14.36 -11.58 -4.97
C HIS A 98 15.84 -11.16 -5.00
N PRO A 99 16.71 -11.91 -5.69
CA PRO A 99 18.12 -11.55 -5.76
C PRO A 99 18.24 -10.20 -6.46
N GLU A 100 18.67 -9.19 -5.72
CA GLU A 100 19.05 -7.90 -6.29
C GLU A 100 20.32 -8.13 -7.13
N PRO A 101 20.27 -7.82 -8.43
CA PRO A 101 21.45 -7.92 -9.28
C PRO A 101 22.59 -7.09 -8.69
N SER A 102 23.70 -7.73 -8.36
CA SER A 102 24.90 -7.06 -7.85
C SER A 102 26.16 -7.79 -8.31
N ASN A 103 27.33 -7.20 -8.07
CA ASN A 103 28.61 -7.85 -8.37
C ASN A 103 28.77 -9.20 -7.64
N LEU A 104 28.05 -9.43 -6.54
CA LEU A 104 28.06 -10.71 -5.82
C LEU A 104 27.38 -11.84 -6.62
N CYS A 105 26.51 -11.51 -7.58
CA CYS A 105 25.89 -12.50 -8.46
C CYS A 105 26.92 -13.30 -9.26
N LYS A 106 28.13 -12.74 -9.53
CA LYS A 106 29.24 -13.41 -10.25
C LYS A 106 29.74 -14.69 -9.58
N TYR A 107 29.52 -14.82 -8.27
CA TYR A 107 29.95 -15.97 -7.48
C TYR A 107 28.77 -16.87 -7.06
N CYS A 108 27.57 -16.61 -7.58
CA CYS A 108 26.37 -17.37 -7.22
C CYS A 108 26.41 -18.78 -7.83
N PRO A 109 26.15 -19.86 -7.07
CA PRO A 109 26.20 -21.23 -7.60
C PRO A 109 25.15 -21.51 -8.70
N ILE A 110 24.08 -20.72 -8.78
CA ILE A 110 22.98 -20.88 -9.75
C ILE A 110 23.00 -19.80 -10.85
N ILE A 111 24.16 -19.19 -11.09
CA ILE A 111 24.30 -18.00 -11.94
C ILE A 111 23.77 -18.20 -13.37
N ASP A 112 23.96 -19.40 -13.94
CA ASP A 112 23.52 -19.73 -15.31
C ASP A 112 22.00 -19.86 -15.43
N ALA A 113 21.31 -20.18 -14.34
CA ALA A 113 19.85 -20.31 -14.28
C ALA A 113 19.16 -19.05 -13.74
N CYS A 114 19.91 -18.08 -13.18
CA CYS A 114 19.37 -16.91 -12.50
C CYS A 114 19.14 -15.73 -13.46
N PRO A 115 17.90 -15.27 -13.70
CA PRO A 115 17.62 -14.14 -14.59
C PRO A 115 18.22 -12.81 -14.09
N SER A 116 18.41 -12.67 -12.78
CA SER A 116 19.03 -11.49 -12.15
C SER A 116 20.54 -11.41 -12.41
N ALA A 117 21.20 -12.52 -12.74
CA ALA A 117 22.64 -12.54 -12.94
C ALA A 117 23.05 -11.64 -14.11
N LYS A 118 22.37 -11.71 -15.26
CA LYS A 118 22.65 -10.85 -16.44
C LYS A 118 22.65 -9.35 -16.15
N ARG A 119 21.86 -8.90 -15.15
CA ARG A 119 21.77 -7.48 -14.76
C ARG A 119 22.89 -7.03 -13.80
N GLY A 120 23.61 -7.98 -13.18
CA GLY A 120 24.71 -7.71 -12.26
C GLY A 120 26.07 -7.43 -12.93
N GLY A 121 26.09 -7.15 -14.24
CA GLY A 121 27.29 -6.77 -14.99
C GLY A 121 28.20 -7.95 -15.33
N TRP A 122 27.65 -8.93 -16.04
CA TRP A 122 28.43 -9.92 -16.80
C TRP A 122 29.18 -9.26 -17.95
#